data_AF-A0A1C7MZL5-F1
#
_entry.id   AF-A0A1C7MZL5-F1
#
_cell.length_a   1.000
_cell.length_b   1.000
_cell.length_c   1.000
_cell.angle_alpha   90.00
_cell.angle_beta   90.00
_cell.angle_gamma   90.00
#
_symmetry.space_group_name_H-M   'P 1'
#
loop_
_entity.id
_entity.type
_entity.pdbx_description
1 polymer ?
#
loop_
_entity_poly.entity_id
_entity_poly.type
_entity_poly.pdbx_seq_one_letter_code
_entity_poly.pdbx_strand_id
1 'polypeptide(L)'
;MPPKKQQQNKKEKEKKMKAADDKTFGMKNKNKSAKVQRYIQQVQSQAKHNAQQGKDNKLDNAAAKKAEEQRKREEFAEMFKPVQTPQKVPFGVDPKTVLCQYFKAGNCERGAKCKFSHDLNVGRKVEKKDLYTDNRQEDTMENWDQKKLEEVVKSKSGKQPPTDIVCKYFLEAIESSKYGWFWECPNGGVNCKYRHALPPGFVLKSKAAKTEDKEEISLEEFLETERHKLGPNLTPVTLESFQQWKKNRVDKREAEEATLRKSKETRMKAGRSQGMSGRDLFDFNPALAQDLDDDEDAIDFSAYDRAEAEKERDRLENEKFLSQNMGNMSLQNDAVAAQ
;
A
#
# COMPACT_ATOMS: atom_id res chain seq x y z
N MET A 1 3.60 -43.65 -36.63
CA MET A 1 4.06 -44.96 -37.14
C MET A 1 4.08 -45.98 -35.99
N PRO A 2 3.28 -47.06 -36.01
CA PRO A 2 3.13 -47.99 -34.88
C PRO A 2 4.27 -49.04 -34.82
N PRO A 3 4.68 -49.55 -33.64
CA PRO A 3 5.98 -50.21 -33.49
C PRO A 3 5.97 -51.71 -33.79
N LYS A 4 7.06 -52.12 -34.45
CA LYS A 4 7.40 -53.40 -35.08
C LYS A 4 7.82 -54.52 -34.10
N LYS A 5 7.19 -54.63 -32.91
CA LYS A 5 7.67 -55.52 -31.82
C LYS A 5 6.99 -56.88 -31.66
N GLN A 6 5.89 -57.17 -32.39
CA GLN A 6 5.15 -58.43 -32.25
C GLN A 6 5.63 -59.59 -33.15
N GLN A 7 6.46 -59.35 -34.17
CA GLN A 7 6.84 -60.40 -35.14
C GLN A 7 7.99 -61.32 -34.69
N GLN A 8 8.82 -60.91 -33.73
CA GLN A 8 9.97 -61.72 -33.28
C GLN A 8 9.55 -62.92 -32.40
N ASN A 9 8.49 -62.79 -31.60
CA ASN A 9 8.02 -63.87 -30.72
C ASN A 9 7.41 -65.07 -31.47
N LYS A 10 6.91 -64.88 -32.69
CA LYS A 10 6.28 -65.95 -33.50
C LYS A 10 7.33 -66.91 -34.10
N LYS A 11 8.44 -66.37 -34.63
CA LYS A 11 9.55 -67.16 -35.20
C LYS A 11 10.33 -67.96 -34.15
N GLU A 12 10.47 -67.44 -32.93
CA GLU A 12 11.21 -68.12 -31.86
C GLU A 12 10.40 -69.29 -31.25
N LYS A 13 9.06 -69.17 -31.22
CA LYS A 13 8.14 -70.23 -30.79
C LYS A 13 8.14 -71.40 -31.76
N GLU A 14 8.23 -71.13 -33.06
CA GLU A 14 8.29 -72.15 -34.12
C GLU A 14 9.60 -72.96 -34.09
N LYS A 15 10.74 -72.33 -33.83
CA LYS A 15 12.04 -73.03 -33.68
C LYS A 15 12.07 -73.96 -32.45
N LYS A 16 11.43 -73.57 -31.35
CA LYS A 16 11.37 -74.39 -30.12
C LYS A 16 10.43 -75.59 -30.26
N MET A 17 9.35 -75.46 -31.03
CA MET A 17 8.48 -76.59 -31.37
C MET A 17 9.20 -77.61 -32.27
N LYS A 18 10.01 -77.15 -33.25
CA LYS A 18 10.84 -78.02 -34.10
C LYS A 18 11.89 -78.82 -33.30
N ALA A 19 12.51 -78.24 -32.27
CA ALA A 19 13.48 -78.94 -31.43
C ALA A 19 12.87 -79.99 -30.49
N ALA A 20 11.59 -79.84 -30.09
CA ALA A 20 10.86 -80.85 -29.33
C ALA A 20 10.34 -81.98 -30.24
N ASP A 21 10.00 -81.67 -31.49
CA ASP A 21 9.58 -82.65 -32.49
C ASP A 21 10.70 -83.57 -32.97
N ASP A 22 11.95 -83.08 -32.96
CA ASP A 22 13.15 -83.82 -33.36
C ASP A 22 13.54 -84.90 -32.33
N LYS A 23 13.43 -84.60 -31.02
CA LYS A 23 13.67 -85.58 -29.94
C LYS A 23 12.63 -86.70 -29.87
N THR A 24 11.51 -86.54 -30.57
CA THR A 24 10.47 -87.57 -30.68
C THR A 24 10.37 -88.15 -32.10
N PHE A 25 11.21 -87.71 -33.03
CA PHE A 25 11.10 -88.01 -34.47
C PHE A 25 11.28 -89.49 -34.81
N GLY A 26 12.04 -90.26 -34.02
CA GLY A 26 12.29 -91.69 -34.25
C GLY A 26 11.29 -92.67 -33.62
N MET A 27 10.38 -92.22 -32.74
CA MET A 27 9.39 -93.11 -32.09
C MET A 27 7.99 -93.06 -32.71
N LYS A 28 7.78 -92.17 -33.70
CA LYS A 28 6.47 -91.91 -34.31
C LYS A 28 5.91 -93.10 -35.14
N ASN A 29 6.75 -94.07 -35.53
CA ASN A 29 6.34 -95.31 -36.18
C ASN A 29 5.94 -96.45 -35.21
N LYS A 30 6.03 -96.24 -33.88
CA LYS A 30 5.65 -97.21 -32.83
C LYS A 30 4.59 -96.66 -31.85
N ASN A 31 3.82 -95.65 -32.30
CA ASN A 31 2.82 -94.89 -31.53
C ASN A 31 1.60 -95.68 -31.03
N LYS A 32 1.54 -97.01 -31.21
CA LYS A 32 0.44 -97.86 -30.77
C LYS A 32 0.65 -98.46 -29.36
N SER A 33 1.85 -98.37 -28.78
CA SER A 33 2.13 -98.90 -27.44
C SER A 33 1.94 -97.84 -26.35
N ALA A 34 1.10 -98.14 -25.36
CA ALA A 34 0.79 -97.24 -24.22
C ALA A 34 2.03 -96.81 -23.43
N LYS A 35 3.08 -97.65 -23.38
CA LYS A 35 4.34 -97.33 -22.69
C LYS A 35 5.14 -96.25 -23.43
N VAL A 36 5.11 -96.26 -24.76
CA VAL A 36 5.78 -95.26 -25.62
C VAL A 36 5.04 -93.92 -25.56
N GLN A 37 3.71 -93.92 -25.51
CA GLN A 37 2.91 -92.71 -25.35
C GLN A 37 3.16 -92.01 -24.00
N ARG A 38 3.23 -92.76 -22.89
CA ARG A 38 3.57 -92.21 -21.56
C ARG A 38 4.98 -91.62 -21.53
N TYR A 39 5.95 -92.28 -22.17
CA TYR A 39 7.32 -91.76 -22.27
C TYR A 39 7.38 -90.45 -23.08
N ILE A 40 6.67 -90.37 -24.21
CA ILE A 40 6.58 -89.14 -25.02
C ILE A 40 5.93 -88.00 -24.22
N GLN A 41 4.85 -88.28 -23.47
CA GLN A 41 4.22 -87.28 -22.60
C GLN A 41 5.16 -86.82 -21.48
N GLN A 42 5.93 -87.74 -20.87
CA GLN A 42 6.91 -87.42 -19.83
C GLN A 42 8.07 -86.57 -20.36
N VAL A 43 8.59 -86.90 -21.55
CA VAL A 43 9.67 -86.10 -22.18
C VAL A 43 9.16 -84.72 -22.61
N GLN A 44 7.94 -84.63 -23.11
CA GLN A 44 7.31 -83.35 -23.47
C GLN A 44 7.00 -82.49 -22.24
N SER A 45 6.55 -83.08 -21.12
CA SER A 45 6.31 -82.33 -19.87
C SER A 45 7.62 -81.86 -19.24
N GLN A 46 8.67 -82.67 -19.27
CA GLN A 46 9.99 -82.31 -18.75
C GLN A 46 10.67 -81.21 -19.59
N ALA A 47 10.50 -81.24 -20.92
CA ALA A 47 10.98 -80.17 -21.81
C ALA A 47 10.21 -78.84 -21.61
N LYS A 48 8.91 -78.89 -21.31
CA LYS A 48 8.10 -77.71 -21.00
C LYS A 48 8.47 -77.11 -19.64
N HIS A 49 8.64 -77.94 -18.62
CA HIS A 49 9.00 -77.50 -17.26
C HIS A 49 10.38 -76.80 -17.23
N ASN A 50 11.37 -77.33 -17.93
CA ASN A 50 12.72 -76.75 -17.99
C ASN A 50 12.78 -75.45 -18.82
N ALA A 51 11.91 -75.30 -19.83
CA ALA A 51 11.80 -74.08 -20.61
C ALA A 51 11.05 -72.94 -19.89
N GLN A 52 10.14 -73.28 -18.96
CA GLN A 52 9.41 -72.32 -18.13
C GLN A 52 10.32 -71.76 -17.01
N GLN A 53 11.02 -72.63 -16.27
CA GLN A 53 11.89 -72.24 -15.15
C GLN A 53 13.06 -71.31 -15.54
N GLY A 54 13.55 -71.37 -16.77
CA GLY A 54 14.62 -70.48 -17.26
C GLY A 54 14.16 -69.08 -17.71
N LYS A 55 12.85 -68.87 -17.93
CA LYS A 55 12.27 -67.58 -18.34
C LYS A 55 11.69 -66.80 -17.16
N ASP A 56 11.04 -67.49 -16.23
CA ASP A 56 10.41 -66.86 -15.06
C ASP A 56 11.49 -66.27 -14.13
N ASN A 57 12.56 -67.03 -13.86
CA ASN A 57 13.70 -66.56 -13.06
C ASN A 57 14.45 -65.33 -13.63
N LYS A 58 14.40 -65.06 -14.95
CA LYS A 58 15.08 -63.90 -15.55
C LYS A 58 14.20 -62.65 -15.57
N LEU A 59 12.88 -62.80 -15.71
CA LEU A 59 11.94 -61.68 -15.66
C LEU A 59 11.72 -61.21 -14.23
N ASP A 60 11.64 -62.13 -13.27
CA ASP A 60 11.48 -61.80 -11.85
C ASP A 60 12.74 -61.14 -11.27
N ASN A 61 13.95 -61.60 -11.66
CA ASN A 61 15.20 -60.94 -11.27
C ASN A 61 15.37 -59.54 -11.90
N ALA A 62 14.90 -59.32 -13.14
CA ALA A 62 14.95 -58.00 -13.78
C ALA A 62 13.95 -57.02 -13.15
N ALA A 63 12.77 -57.50 -12.77
CA ALA A 63 11.78 -56.71 -12.05
C ALA A 63 12.25 -56.37 -10.62
N ALA A 64 12.83 -57.34 -9.90
CA ALA A 64 13.40 -57.13 -8.57
C ALA A 64 14.58 -56.13 -8.60
N LYS A 65 15.49 -56.24 -9.58
CA LYS A 65 16.61 -55.29 -9.73
C LYS A 65 16.12 -53.88 -10.07
N LYS A 66 15.07 -53.74 -10.89
CA LYS A 66 14.48 -52.43 -11.20
C LYS A 66 13.74 -51.83 -10.00
N ALA A 67 13.07 -52.64 -9.20
CA ALA A 67 12.44 -52.20 -7.95
C ALA A 67 13.48 -51.75 -6.91
N GLU A 68 14.61 -52.46 -6.81
CA GLU A 68 15.71 -52.07 -5.92
C GLU A 68 16.42 -50.79 -6.39
N GLU A 69 16.59 -50.62 -7.70
CA GLU A 69 17.15 -49.38 -8.28
C GLU A 69 16.19 -48.20 -8.10
N GLN A 70 14.88 -48.40 -8.21
CA GLN A 70 13.87 -47.39 -7.88
C GLN A 70 13.91 -47.03 -6.39
N ARG A 71 14.02 -48.03 -5.49
CA ARG A 71 14.11 -47.79 -4.05
C ARG A 71 15.40 -47.05 -3.68
N LYS A 72 16.56 -47.41 -4.27
CA LYS A 72 17.82 -46.68 -4.10
C LYS A 72 17.74 -45.25 -4.65
N ARG A 73 17.01 -45.04 -5.75
CA ARG A 73 16.80 -43.70 -6.31
C ARG A 73 15.91 -42.84 -5.42
N GLU A 74 14.89 -43.43 -4.80
CA GLU A 74 14.03 -42.76 -3.82
C GLU A 74 14.80 -42.45 -2.52
N GLU A 75 15.56 -43.41 -2.00
CA GLU A 75 16.45 -43.23 -0.84
C GLU A 75 17.50 -42.13 -1.10
N PHE A 76 18.08 -42.09 -2.31
CA PHE A 76 19.01 -41.04 -2.71
C PHE A 76 18.30 -39.69 -2.87
N ALA A 77 17.11 -39.64 -3.46
CA ALA A 77 16.33 -38.41 -3.55
C ALA A 77 15.94 -37.86 -2.17
N GLU A 78 15.73 -38.74 -1.18
CA GLU A 78 15.45 -38.35 0.20
C GLU A 78 16.68 -37.80 0.92
N MET A 79 17.87 -38.36 0.69
CA MET A 79 19.13 -37.85 1.24
C MET A 79 19.56 -36.49 0.66
N PHE A 80 19.17 -36.18 -0.58
CA PHE A 80 19.47 -34.89 -1.22
C PHE A 80 18.40 -33.81 -0.98
N LYS A 81 17.45 -34.03 -0.06
CA LYS A 81 16.53 -32.98 0.37
C LYS A 81 17.36 -31.85 1.02
N PRO A 82 17.29 -30.61 0.50
CA PRO A 82 18.10 -29.51 1.00
C PRO A 82 17.81 -29.26 2.48
N VAL A 83 18.88 -29.17 3.28
CA VAL A 83 18.81 -28.85 4.71
C VAL A 83 18.07 -27.52 4.87
N GLN A 84 16.96 -27.59 5.60
CA GLN A 84 16.04 -26.48 5.78
C GLN A 84 16.67 -25.40 6.67
N THR A 85 17.18 -24.33 6.06
CA THR A 85 17.79 -23.21 6.79
C THR A 85 16.72 -22.35 7.47
N PRO A 86 16.81 -22.09 8.78
CA PRO A 86 15.81 -21.27 9.48
C PRO A 86 15.74 -19.85 8.92
N GLN A 87 14.55 -19.49 8.42
CA GLN A 87 14.23 -18.14 7.93
C GLN A 87 14.41 -17.11 9.06
N LYS A 88 15.40 -16.22 8.95
CA LYS A 88 15.62 -15.10 9.87
C LYS A 88 14.84 -13.88 9.37
N VAL A 89 14.09 -13.24 10.27
CA VAL A 89 13.35 -12.01 9.98
C VAL A 89 14.08 -10.85 10.70
N PRO A 90 14.24 -9.69 10.05
CA PRO A 90 14.73 -8.48 10.71
C PRO A 90 13.89 -8.07 11.93
N PHE A 91 14.52 -7.44 12.92
CA PHE A 91 13.85 -7.00 14.15
C PHE A 91 12.79 -5.94 13.80
N GLY A 92 11.55 -6.11 14.29
CA GLY A 92 10.44 -5.18 14.06
C GLY A 92 9.43 -5.56 12.97
N VAL A 93 9.64 -6.65 12.22
CA VAL A 93 8.65 -7.17 11.25
C VAL A 93 7.94 -8.39 11.83
N ASP A 94 6.61 -8.35 11.87
CA ASP A 94 5.79 -9.46 12.36
C ASP A 94 6.02 -10.72 11.52
N PRO A 95 6.47 -11.84 12.10
CA PRO A 95 6.82 -13.05 11.36
C PRO A 95 5.67 -13.63 10.52
N LYS A 96 4.42 -13.40 10.94
CA LYS A 96 3.20 -13.80 10.21
C LYS A 96 2.95 -12.95 8.96
N THR A 97 3.55 -11.78 8.81
CA THR A 97 3.46 -10.98 7.58
C THR A 97 4.44 -11.45 6.50
N VAL A 98 5.30 -12.43 6.82
CA VAL A 98 6.28 -12.99 5.91
C VAL A 98 5.84 -14.38 5.47
N LEU A 99 5.87 -14.64 4.16
CA LEU A 99 5.57 -15.95 3.60
C LEU A 99 6.60 -17.00 4.09
N CYS A 100 6.08 -18.14 4.54
CA CYS A 100 6.87 -19.27 5.00
C CYS A 100 7.64 -19.89 3.83
N GLN A 101 8.97 -19.90 3.91
CA GLN A 101 9.83 -20.52 2.89
C GLN A 101 9.55 -22.03 2.74
N TYR A 102 9.29 -22.73 3.86
CA TYR A 102 8.97 -24.17 3.84
C TYR A 102 7.60 -24.46 3.26
N PHE A 103 6.64 -23.56 3.42
CA PHE A 103 5.33 -23.69 2.80
C PHE A 103 5.42 -23.45 1.29
N LYS A 104 6.21 -22.45 0.88
CA LYS A 104 6.52 -22.21 -0.53
C LYS A 104 7.23 -23.41 -1.18
N ALA A 105 8.06 -24.13 -0.43
CA ALA A 105 8.72 -25.36 -0.85
C ALA A 105 7.85 -26.63 -0.69
N GLY A 106 6.61 -26.52 -0.20
CA GLY A 106 5.68 -27.65 -0.02
C GLY A 106 6.00 -28.58 1.15
N ASN A 107 6.95 -28.23 2.02
CA ASN A 107 7.50 -29.12 3.05
C ASN A 107 7.40 -28.52 4.47
N CYS A 108 6.34 -27.75 4.75
CA CYS A 108 6.13 -27.14 6.07
C CYS A 108 5.40 -28.08 7.05
N GLU A 109 6.12 -28.61 8.03
CA GLU A 109 5.58 -29.51 9.07
C GLU A 109 4.70 -28.79 10.11
N ARG A 110 4.78 -27.45 10.17
CA ARG A 110 4.13 -26.65 11.22
C ARG A 110 2.68 -26.28 10.91
N GLY A 111 2.22 -26.50 9.68
CA GLY A 111 0.83 -26.25 9.27
C GLY A 111 0.30 -24.87 9.69
N ALA A 112 -0.92 -24.82 10.23
CA ALA A 112 -1.57 -23.58 10.69
C ALA A 112 -0.88 -22.90 11.89
N LYS A 113 -0.03 -23.62 12.64
CA LYS A 113 0.73 -23.09 13.79
C LYS A 113 2.09 -22.52 13.38
N CYS A 114 2.37 -22.43 12.07
CA CYS A 114 3.61 -21.85 11.60
C CYS A 114 3.74 -20.38 12.04
N LYS A 115 4.97 -20.01 12.44
CA LYS A 115 5.35 -18.63 12.78
C LYS A 115 5.23 -17.69 11.57
N PHE A 116 5.25 -18.25 10.36
CA PHE A 116 5.22 -17.56 9.07
C PHE A 116 3.89 -17.81 8.35
N SER A 117 3.48 -16.89 7.47
CA SER A 117 2.22 -17.03 6.72
C SER A 117 2.27 -18.14 5.67
N HIS A 118 1.15 -18.83 5.51
CA HIS A 118 0.89 -19.82 4.46
C HIS A 118 -0.04 -19.26 3.36
N ASP A 119 -0.20 -17.95 3.28
CA ASP A 119 -0.96 -17.31 2.21
C ASP A 119 -0.01 -16.84 1.10
N LEU A 120 -0.12 -17.46 -0.09
CA LEU A 120 0.69 -17.13 -1.26
C LEU A 120 0.53 -15.67 -1.70
N ASN A 121 -0.57 -15.00 -1.32
CA ASN A 121 -0.80 -13.60 -1.68
C ASN A 121 0.01 -12.62 -0.83
N VAL A 122 0.50 -13.01 0.34
CA VAL A 122 1.33 -12.16 1.20
C VAL A 122 2.69 -11.83 0.55
N GLY A 123 3.13 -12.65 -0.42
CA GLY A 123 4.35 -12.41 -1.18
C GLY A 123 4.17 -11.64 -2.50
N ARG A 124 2.93 -11.38 -2.95
CA ARG A 124 2.70 -10.58 -4.16
C ARG A 124 2.85 -9.11 -3.81
N LYS A 125 4.09 -8.61 -3.86
CA LYS A 125 4.32 -7.17 -4.00
C LYS A 125 3.81 -6.76 -5.38
N VAL A 126 2.54 -6.41 -5.40
CA VAL A 126 1.86 -5.82 -6.54
C VAL A 126 2.59 -4.52 -6.87
N GLU A 127 3.19 -4.44 -8.06
CA GLU A 127 3.87 -3.22 -8.51
C GLU A 127 2.86 -2.07 -8.52
N LYS A 128 3.17 -1.00 -7.78
CA LYS A 128 2.33 0.19 -7.76
C LYS A 128 2.39 0.79 -9.17
N LYS A 129 1.22 0.95 -9.80
CA LYS A 129 1.11 1.61 -11.10
C LYS A 129 1.74 3.00 -11.01
N ASP A 130 2.79 3.23 -11.79
CA ASP A 130 3.55 4.48 -11.77
C ASP A 130 2.68 5.63 -12.32
N LEU A 131 2.68 6.74 -11.59
CA LEU A 131 1.83 7.91 -11.76
C LEU A 131 2.19 8.73 -13.00
N TYR A 132 3.42 8.57 -13.50
CA TYR A 132 3.96 9.36 -14.62
C TYR A 132 4.03 8.57 -15.93
N THR A 133 3.89 7.25 -15.89
CA THR A 133 3.96 6.38 -17.07
C THR A 133 2.57 6.03 -17.59
N ASP A 134 2.28 6.42 -18.83
CA ASP A 134 1.04 6.02 -19.50
C ASP A 134 1.21 4.62 -20.10
N ASN A 135 0.39 3.66 -19.65
CA ASN A 135 0.42 2.27 -20.12
C ASN A 135 0.05 2.13 -21.61
N ARG A 136 -0.41 3.21 -22.28
CA ARG A 136 -0.69 3.22 -23.73
C ARG A 136 0.57 3.36 -24.59
N GLN A 137 1.72 3.76 -24.03
CA GLN A 137 2.94 4.01 -24.79
C GLN A 137 3.74 2.75 -25.16
N GLU A 138 3.47 1.59 -24.54
CA GLU A 138 4.28 0.37 -24.74
C GLU A 138 3.98 -0.39 -26.05
N ASP A 139 3.04 0.09 -26.87
CA ASP A 139 2.57 -0.61 -28.07
C ASP A 139 3.14 0.01 -29.37
N THR A 140 4.47 0.01 -29.51
CA THR A 140 5.18 0.52 -30.70
C THR A 140 4.94 -0.37 -31.94
N MET A 141 4.84 0.26 -33.12
CA MET A 141 4.49 -0.37 -34.41
C MET A 141 5.41 -1.55 -34.82
N GLU A 142 6.60 -1.62 -34.24
CA GLU A 142 7.61 -2.65 -34.48
C GLU A 142 7.22 -4.03 -33.93
N ASN A 143 6.31 -4.10 -32.96
CA ASN A 143 5.82 -5.36 -32.36
C ASN A 143 4.46 -5.82 -32.92
N TRP A 144 4.00 -5.25 -34.03
CA TRP A 144 2.67 -5.54 -34.57
C TRP A 144 2.70 -6.66 -35.61
N ASP A 145 1.97 -7.74 -35.33
CA ASP A 145 1.71 -8.81 -36.31
C ASP A 145 0.79 -8.34 -37.45
N GLN A 146 0.89 -8.96 -38.62
CA GLN A 146 0.08 -8.69 -39.83
C GLN A 146 -1.44 -8.60 -39.56
N LYS A 147 -1.97 -9.41 -38.64
CA LYS A 147 -3.39 -9.38 -38.25
C LYS A 147 -3.77 -8.11 -37.48
N LYS A 148 -2.89 -7.63 -36.60
CA LYS A 148 -3.07 -6.38 -35.84
C LYS A 148 -3.00 -5.18 -36.79
N LEU A 149 -2.15 -5.26 -37.81
CA LEU A 149 -2.05 -4.25 -38.86
C LEU A 149 -3.36 -4.15 -39.68
N GLU A 150 -3.92 -5.28 -40.12
CA GLU A 150 -5.19 -5.34 -40.85
C GLU A 150 -6.37 -4.81 -40.02
N GLU A 151 -6.41 -5.10 -38.71
CA GLU A 151 -7.42 -4.61 -37.78
C GLU A 151 -7.32 -3.09 -37.55
N VAL A 152 -6.09 -2.55 -37.48
CA VAL A 152 -5.86 -1.10 -37.37
C VAL A 152 -6.23 -0.38 -38.66
N VAL A 153 -5.93 -0.96 -39.83
CA VAL A 153 -6.35 -0.40 -41.13
C VAL A 153 -7.88 -0.36 -41.24
N LYS A 154 -8.57 -1.41 -40.77
CA LYS A 154 -10.03 -1.49 -40.76
C LYS A 154 -10.68 -0.52 -39.76
N SER A 155 -9.99 -0.19 -38.66
CA SER A 155 -10.49 0.73 -37.61
C SER A 155 -10.10 2.20 -37.82
N LYS A 156 -9.20 2.50 -38.77
CA LYS A 156 -8.76 3.86 -39.10
C LYS A 156 -9.84 4.78 -39.70
N SER A 157 -10.98 4.24 -40.12
CA SER A 157 -12.06 5.02 -40.74
C SER A 157 -12.99 5.73 -39.76
N GLY A 158 -12.82 5.64 -38.43
CA GLY A 158 -13.79 6.26 -37.50
C GLY A 158 -13.33 6.65 -36.09
N LYS A 159 -12.08 6.38 -35.68
CA LYS A 159 -11.62 6.72 -34.31
C LYS A 159 -10.68 7.92 -34.32
N GLN A 160 -11.05 8.95 -33.56
CA GLN A 160 -10.22 10.13 -33.32
C GLN A 160 -8.98 9.75 -32.50
N PRO A 161 -7.81 10.38 -32.74
CA PRO A 161 -6.59 10.09 -32.00
C PRO A 161 -6.76 10.40 -30.49
N PRO A 162 -6.07 9.65 -29.59
CA PRO A 162 -6.04 9.99 -28.19
C PRO A 162 -5.40 11.38 -28.01
N THR A 163 -6.00 12.18 -27.14
CA THR A 163 -5.53 13.54 -26.84
C THR A 163 -4.52 13.51 -25.71
N ASP A 164 -3.51 14.39 -25.78
CA ASP A 164 -2.48 14.57 -24.73
C ASP A 164 -3.00 15.30 -23.47
N ILE A 165 -4.25 15.74 -23.50
CA ILE A 165 -4.93 16.35 -22.36
C ILE A 165 -5.14 15.29 -21.27
N VAL A 166 -4.78 15.62 -20.03
CA VAL A 166 -4.93 14.77 -18.85
C VAL A 166 -6.42 14.55 -18.52
N CYS A 167 -6.80 13.33 -18.15
CA CYS A 167 -8.18 13.01 -17.81
C CYS A 167 -8.61 13.69 -16.50
N LYS A 168 -9.80 14.33 -16.50
CA LYS A 168 -10.38 14.95 -15.29
C LYS A 168 -10.58 13.95 -14.15
N TYR A 169 -11.11 12.75 -14.46
CA TYR A 169 -11.34 11.71 -13.46
C TYR A 169 -10.05 11.15 -12.88
N PHE A 170 -8.97 11.19 -13.64
CA PHE A 170 -7.65 10.82 -13.15
C PHE A 170 -7.12 11.85 -12.14
N LEU A 171 -7.24 13.14 -12.44
CA LEU A 171 -6.91 14.20 -11.47
C LEU A 171 -7.73 14.07 -10.18
N GLU A 172 -9.05 13.84 -10.29
CA GLU A 172 -9.92 13.62 -9.13
C GLU A 172 -9.55 12.35 -8.34
N ALA A 173 -9.19 11.26 -9.03
CA ALA A 173 -8.75 10.02 -8.39
C ALA A 173 -7.42 10.20 -7.64
N ILE A 174 -6.53 11.03 -8.16
CA ILE A 174 -5.26 11.36 -7.53
C ILE A 174 -5.49 12.28 -6.32
N GLU A 175 -6.30 13.32 -6.47
CA GLU A 175 -6.66 14.23 -5.37
C GLU A 175 -7.37 13.49 -4.23
N SER A 176 -8.19 12.50 -4.57
CA SER A 176 -8.84 11.61 -3.60
C SER A 176 -7.98 10.42 -3.15
N SER A 177 -6.74 10.30 -3.65
CA SER A 177 -5.83 9.16 -3.38
C SER A 177 -6.42 7.79 -3.69
N LYS A 178 -7.41 7.72 -4.57
CA LYS A 178 -8.09 6.51 -5.04
C LYS A 178 -7.43 5.92 -6.30
N TYR A 179 -6.48 6.62 -6.91
CA TYR A 179 -5.70 6.10 -8.02
C TYR A 179 -4.77 4.97 -7.54
N GLY A 180 -4.96 3.75 -8.03
CA GLY A 180 -4.24 2.58 -7.58
C GLY A 180 -4.51 1.32 -8.42
N TRP A 181 -4.19 0.16 -7.85
CA TRP A 181 -4.17 -1.14 -8.54
C TRP A 181 -5.48 -1.53 -9.24
N PHE A 182 -6.62 -1.05 -8.75
CA PHE A 182 -7.94 -1.36 -9.32
C PHE A 182 -8.68 -0.12 -9.84
N TRP A 183 -7.98 1.00 -10.04
CA TRP A 183 -8.64 2.20 -10.54
C TRP A 183 -8.80 2.14 -12.05
N GLU A 184 -10.05 2.08 -12.49
CA GLU A 184 -10.44 2.19 -13.89
C GLU A 184 -11.10 3.55 -14.13
N CYS A 185 -10.69 4.25 -15.19
CA CYS A 185 -11.29 5.52 -15.54
C CYS A 185 -12.75 5.32 -15.97
N PRO A 186 -13.72 6.05 -15.38
CA PRO A 186 -15.12 5.99 -15.81
C PRO A 186 -15.34 6.40 -17.27
N ASN A 187 -14.42 7.14 -17.88
CA ASN A 187 -14.47 7.61 -19.26
C ASN A 187 -13.83 6.62 -20.27
N GLY A 188 -13.81 5.31 -19.95
CA GLY A 188 -13.40 4.25 -20.87
C GLY A 188 -12.19 3.42 -20.45
N GLY A 189 -11.86 3.36 -19.16
CA GLY A 189 -10.85 2.47 -18.60
C GLY A 189 -9.48 2.63 -19.27
N VAL A 190 -9.04 1.60 -19.98
CA VAL A 190 -7.76 1.57 -20.73
C VAL A 190 -7.83 2.39 -22.04
N ASN A 191 -9.03 2.57 -22.61
CA ASN A 191 -9.27 3.27 -23.88
C ASN A 191 -9.77 4.71 -23.71
N CYS A 192 -9.54 5.33 -22.56
CA CYS A 192 -9.90 6.74 -22.37
C CYS A 192 -9.24 7.63 -23.42
N LYS A 193 -10.00 8.56 -23.97
CA LYS A 193 -9.51 9.57 -24.94
C LYS A 193 -8.40 10.44 -24.33
N TYR A 194 -8.46 10.67 -23.03
CA TYR A 194 -7.54 11.53 -22.27
C TYR A 194 -6.43 10.72 -21.59
N ARG A 195 -5.30 11.36 -21.31
CA ARG A 195 -4.11 10.73 -20.72
C ARG A 195 -4.27 10.49 -19.21
N HIS A 196 -3.88 9.29 -18.76
CA HIS A 196 -3.90 8.84 -17.35
C HIS A 196 -2.51 8.84 -16.73
N ALA A 197 -1.76 9.92 -16.96
CA ALA A 197 -0.46 10.15 -16.38
C ALA A 197 -0.30 11.66 -16.16
N LEU A 198 0.36 12.05 -15.08
CA LEU A 198 0.66 13.46 -14.85
C LEU A 198 1.59 13.97 -15.96
N PRO A 199 1.46 15.25 -16.37
CA PRO A 199 2.47 15.88 -17.21
C PRO A 199 3.84 15.80 -16.52
N PRO A 200 4.92 15.50 -17.28
CA PRO A 200 6.25 15.39 -16.71
C PRO A 200 6.63 16.74 -16.03
N GLY A 201 6.94 16.68 -14.74
CA GLY A 201 7.29 17.86 -13.93
C GLY A 201 6.15 18.46 -13.10
N PHE A 202 4.90 17.98 -13.22
CA PHE A 202 3.81 18.41 -12.35
C PHE A 202 3.89 17.71 -10.99
N VAL A 203 4.25 18.44 -9.94
CA VAL A 203 4.25 17.94 -8.55
C VAL A 203 2.92 18.28 -7.89
N LEU A 204 2.21 17.27 -7.42
CA LEU A 204 0.96 17.45 -6.67
C LEU A 204 1.25 18.19 -5.37
N LYS A 205 0.53 19.30 -5.14
CA LYS A 205 0.46 19.91 -3.80
C LYS A 205 -0.35 18.95 -2.93
N SER A 206 0.35 18.12 -2.16
CA SER A 206 -0.28 17.19 -1.24
C SER A 206 -1.23 17.95 -0.31
N LYS A 207 -2.34 17.33 0.07
CA LYS A 207 -3.28 17.90 1.04
C LYS A 207 -2.60 18.19 2.40
N ALA A 208 -1.49 17.48 2.68
CA ALA A 208 -0.61 17.68 3.84
C ALA A 208 0.09 19.04 3.84
N ALA A 209 0.47 19.59 2.68
CA ALA A 209 1.08 20.91 2.59
C ALA A 209 0.13 22.08 2.95
N LYS A 210 -1.19 21.83 3.14
CA LYS A 210 -2.12 22.84 3.66
C LYS A 210 -2.39 22.70 5.16
N THR A 211 -2.02 21.58 5.78
CA THR A 211 -2.22 21.31 7.20
C THR A 211 -0.94 21.43 8.03
N GLU A 212 0.23 21.42 7.39
CA GLU A 212 1.54 21.45 8.07
C GLU A 212 2.16 22.86 8.19
N ASP A 213 1.58 23.91 7.59
CA ASP A 213 2.07 25.30 7.71
C ASP A 213 1.70 25.99 9.04
N LYS A 214 1.46 25.22 10.11
CA LYS A 214 1.34 25.72 11.48
C LYS A 214 2.01 24.78 12.48
N GLU A 215 3.22 24.34 12.17
CA GLU A 215 4.16 24.05 13.25
C GLU A 215 4.51 25.39 13.90
N GLU A 216 3.61 25.85 14.78
CA GLU A 216 3.85 26.99 15.66
C GLU A 216 5.06 26.61 16.52
N ILE A 217 6.23 27.10 16.10
CA ILE A 217 7.47 27.03 16.89
C ILE A 217 7.09 27.45 18.32
N SER A 218 7.43 26.62 19.30
CA SER A 218 7.08 26.89 20.68
C SER A 218 7.60 28.28 21.06
N LEU A 219 6.84 29.02 21.88
CA LEU A 219 7.20 30.39 22.28
C LEU A 219 8.65 30.46 22.81
N GLU A 220 9.09 29.40 23.47
CA GLU A 220 10.43 29.22 24.02
C GLU A 220 11.50 29.13 22.92
N GLU A 221 11.28 28.35 21.87
CA GLU A 221 12.22 28.18 20.76
C GLU A 221 12.30 29.46 19.90
N PHE A 222 11.18 30.17 19.75
CA PHE A 222 11.18 31.51 19.17
C PHE A 222 11.96 32.52 20.02
N LEU A 223 11.79 32.50 21.34
CA LEU A 223 12.52 33.39 22.25
C LEU A 223 14.03 33.09 22.27
N GLU A 224 14.43 31.82 22.21
CA GLU A 224 15.84 31.41 22.17
C GLU A 224 16.53 31.85 20.87
N THR A 225 15.85 31.68 19.73
CA THR A 225 16.37 32.13 18.44
C THR A 225 16.50 33.64 18.36
N GLU A 226 15.51 34.41 18.85
CA GLU A 226 15.58 35.87 18.89
C GLU A 226 16.63 36.37 19.89
N ARG A 227 16.80 35.71 21.05
CA ARG A 227 17.86 36.04 22.01
C ARG A 227 19.26 35.86 21.42
N HIS A 228 19.47 34.85 20.60
CA HIS A 228 20.75 34.63 19.91
C HIS A 228 20.99 35.65 18.77
N LYS A 229 19.93 36.21 18.19
CA LYS A 229 20.03 37.28 17.18
C LYS A 229 20.33 38.65 17.79
N LEU A 230 20.00 38.88 19.05
CA LEU A 230 20.35 40.11 19.75
C LEU A 230 21.87 40.18 19.95
N GLY A 231 22.49 41.21 19.36
CA GLY A 231 23.92 41.48 19.48
C GLY A 231 24.33 42.00 20.87
N PRO A 232 25.64 42.26 21.09
CA PRO A 232 26.19 42.65 22.40
C PRO A 232 25.83 44.06 22.88
N ASN A 233 25.26 44.91 22.01
CA ASN A 233 24.86 46.28 22.36
C ASN A 233 23.42 46.33 22.91
N LEU A 234 23.23 45.86 24.14
CA LEU A 234 21.93 45.89 24.82
C LEU A 234 21.82 47.13 25.72
N THR A 235 20.68 47.83 25.64
CA THR A 235 20.36 48.92 26.55
C THR A 235 19.95 48.34 27.91
N PRO A 236 20.63 48.70 29.02
CA PRO A 236 20.23 48.24 30.35
C PRO A 236 18.84 48.81 30.69
N VAL A 237 17.99 47.98 31.29
CA VAL A 237 16.63 48.38 31.69
C VAL A 237 16.70 49.22 32.96
N THR A 238 16.85 50.53 32.78
CA THR A 238 16.73 51.53 33.85
C THR A 238 15.34 52.17 33.82
N LEU A 239 14.91 52.81 34.91
CA LEU A 239 13.60 53.46 34.99
C LEU A 239 13.38 54.50 33.88
N GLU A 240 14.42 55.27 33.55
CA GLU A 240 14.37 56.27 32.46
C GLU A 240 14.21 55.60 31.09
N SER A 241 14.98 54.54 30.80
CA SER A 241 14.86 53.80 29.55
C SER A 241 13.50 53.09 29.40
N PHE A 242 12.94 52.60 30.51
CA PHE A 242 11.67 51.91 30.52
C PHE A 242 10.51 52.88 30.29
N GLN A 243 10.57 54.08 30.88
CA GLN A 243 9.59 55.13 30.62
C GLN A 243 9.62 55.60 29.17
N GLN A 244 10.81 55.76 28.58
CA GLN A 244 10.96 56.08 27.15
C GLN A 244 10.39 54.96 26.27
N TRP A 245 10.71 53.69 26.57
CA TRP A 245 10.14 52.54 25.87
C TRP A 245 8.62 52.47 25.98
N LYS A 246 8.06 52.72 27.17
CA LYS A 246 6.62 52.70 27.42
C LYS A 246 5.89 53.79 26.64
N LYS A 247 6.43 55.02 26.61
CA LYS A 247 5.91 56.11 25.77
C LYS A 247 5.94 55.71 24.29
N ASN A 248 7.08 55.26 23.78
CA ASN A 248 7.21 54.82 22.38
C ASN A 248 6.25 53.66 22.02
N ARG A 249 5.96 52.75 22.96
CA ARG A 249 5.00 51.66 22.75
C ARG A 249 3.56 52.16 22.69
N VAL A 250 3.18 53.09 23.57
CA VAL A 250 1.86 53.71 23.55
C VAL A 250 1.68 54.54 22.29
N ASP A 251 2.66 55.39 21.95
CA ASP A 251 2.64 56.22 20.74
C ASP A 251 2.53 55.36 19.47
N LYS A 252 3.26 54.23 19.41
CA LYS A 252 3.16 53.28 18.30
C LYS A 252 1.77 52.64 18.21
N ARG A 253 1.20 52.21 19.34
CA ARG A 253 -0.15 51.64 19.38
C ARG A 253 -1.19 52.66 18.94
N GLU A 254 -1.11 53.89 19.44
CA GLU A 254 -2.02 54.98 19.07
C GLU A 254 -1.88 55.37 17.59
N ALA A 255 -0.66 55.35 17.04
CA ALA A 255 -0.44 55.58 15.61
C ALA A 255 -1.05 54.45 14.76
N GLU A 256 -0.86 53.19 15.14
CA GLU A 256 -1.48 52.03 14.47
C GLU A 256 -3.01 52.10 14.55
N GLU A 257 -3.58 52.41 15.71
CA GLU A 257 -5.03 52.59 15.89
C GLU A 257 -5.56 53.79 15.10
N ALA A 258 -4.84 54.91 15.07
CA ALA A 258 -5.21 56.10 14.30
C ALA A 258 -5.18 55.84 12.78
N THR A 259 -4.18 55.11 12.29
CA THR A 259 -4.14 54.71 10.86
C THR A 259 -5.27 53.74 10.52
N LEU A 260 -5.56 52.80 11.42
CA LEU A 260 -6.65 51.85 11.26
C LEU A 260 -8.01 52.56 11.31
N ARG A 261 -8.20 53.53 12.22
CA ARG A 261 -9.39 54.40 12.26
C ARG A 261 -9.54 55.24 10.99
N LYS A 262 -8.48 55.86 10.47
CA LYS A 262 -8.52 56.58 9.19
C LYS A 262 -8.86 55.66 8.01
N SER A 263 -8.34 54.42 8.01
CA SER A 263 -8.68 53.42 6.98
C SER A 263 -10.16 53.00 7.05
N LYS A 264 -10.68 52.87 8.27
CA LYS A 264 -12.09 52.57 8.54
C LYS A 264 -13.00 53.73 8.12
N GLU A 265 -12.63 54.96 8.45
CA GLU A 265 -13.36 56.17 8.09
C GLU A 265 -13.42 56.38 6.57
N THR A 266 -12.30 56.20 5.86
CA THR A 266 -12.27 56.28 4.38
C THR A 266 -13.11 55.18 3.73
N ARG A 267 -13.10 53.96 4.29
CA ARG A 267 -13.95 52.85 3.83
C ARG A 267 -15.44 53.11 4.07
N MET A 268 -15.79 53.74 5.19
CA MET A 268 -17.15 54.19 5.50
C MET A 268 -17.61 55.30 4.57
N LYS A 269 -16.76 56.32 4.33
CA LYS A 269 -17.04 57.41 3.39
C LYS A 269 -17.21 56.93 1.95
N ALA A 270 -16.54 55.84 1.58
CA ALA A 270 -16.71 55.16 0.29
C ALA A 270 -17.97 54.27 0.22
N GLY A 271 -18.85 54.30 1.24
CA GLY A 271 -20.11 53.55 1.26
C GLY A 271 -19.96 52.04 1.48
N ARG A 272 -18.77 51.56 1.86
CA ARG A 272 -18.49 50.13 2.04
C ARG A 272 -18.51 49.75 3.53
N SER A 273 -19.71 49.67 4.10
CA SER A 273 -19.93 49.30 5.51
C SER A 273 -19.77 47.80 5.82
N GLN A 274 -19.67 46.95 4.80
CA GLN A 274 -19.57 45.50 4.97
C GLN A 274 -18.24 45.10 5.65
N GLY A 275 -18.31 44.60 6.89
CA GLY A 275 -17.17 44.16 7.69
C GLY A 275 -16.67 45.16 8.75
N MET A 276 -17.44 46.20 9.05
CA MET A 276 -17.24 47.06 10.23
C MET A 276 -17.97 46.47 11.44
N SER A 277 -17.40 46.64 12.64
CA SER A 277 -18.13 46.31 13.87
C SER A 277 -19.33 47.25 14.02
N GLY A 278 -20.43 46.77 14.62
CA GLY A 278 -21.57 47.63 14.94
C GLY A 278 -21.15 48.88 15.73
N ARG A 279 -20.21 48.74 16.67
CA ARG A 279 -19.63 49.88 17.43
C ARG A 279 -18.93 50.88 16.50
N ASP A 280 -18.14 50.38 15.54
CA ASP A 280 -17.46 51.26 14.58
C ASP A 280 -18.48 52.00 13.69
N LEU A 281 -19.61 51.36 13.34
CA LEU A 281 -20.63 51.95 12.47
C LEU A 281 -21.27 53.20 13.08
N PHE A 282 -21.56 53.14 14.38
CA PHE A 282 -22.13 54.26 15.16
C PHE A 282 -21.09 55.35 15.46
N ASP A 283 -19.83 54.98 15.71
CA ASP A 283 -18.75 55.95 15.98
C ASP A 283 -18.43 56.82 14.74
N PHE A 284 -18.59 56.29 13.51
CA PHE A 284 -18.30 57.01 12.26
C PHE A 284 -19.53 57.64 11.59
N ASN A 285 -20.75 57.17 11.90
CA ASN A 285 -21.99 57.75 11.39
C ASN A 285 -23.08 57.78 12.48
N PRO A 286 -23.04 58.77 13.40
CA PRO A 286 -23.99 58.87 14.50
C PRO A 286 -25.43 59.17 14.05
N ALA A 287 -25.64 59.65 12.82
CA ALA A 287 -26.98 59.89 12.27
C ALA A 287 -27.73 58.60 11.91
N LEU A 288 -27.00 57.49 11.68
CA LEU A 288 -27.61 56.18 11.44
C LEU A 288 -28.39 55.64 12.66
N ALA A 289 -28.11 56.20 13.85
CA ALA A 289 -28.82 55.90 15.09
C ALA A 289 -30.14 56.65 15.24
N GLN A 290 -30.31 57.78 14.54
CA GLN A 290 -31.43 58.71 14.70
C GLN A 290 -32.57 58.43 13.71
N ASP A 291 -32.29 57.80 12.57
CA ASP A 291 -33.31 57.49 11.55
C ASP A 291 -34.22 56.30 11.92
N LEU A 292 -34.08 55.72 13.13
CA LEU A 292 -34.90 54.62 13.66
C LEU A 292 -35.78 55.04 14.86
N ASP A 293 -35.79 56.33 15.23
CA ASP A 293 -36.56 56.86 16.39
C ASP A 293 -38.05 57.14 16.08
N ASP A 294 -38.60 56.66 14.96
CA ASP A 294 -40.01 56.85 14.57
C ASP A 294 -40.91 55.63 14.82
N ASP A 295 -40.42 54.61 15.55
CA ASP A 295 -41.23 53.50 16.04
C ASP A 295 -41.43 53.62 17.57
N GLU A 296 -42.69 53.75 17.98
CA GLU A 296 -43.23 54.09 19.31
C GLU A 296 -42.89 53.10 20.46
N ASP A 297 -42.01 52.12 20.23
CA ASP A 297 -41.58 51.07 21.16
C ASP A 297 -40.06 51.10 21.48
N ALA A 298 -39.38 52.24 21.32
CA ALA A 298 -37.97 52.39 21.64
C ALA A 298 -37.71 52.29 23.17
N ILE A 299 -36.91 51.29 23.57
CA ILE A 299 -36.44 51.11 24.96
C ILE A 299 -35.64 52.36 25.38
N ASP A 300 -36.04 53.01 26.48
CA ASP A 300 -35.34 54.17 27.04
C ASP A 300 -33.95 53.80 27.56
N PHE A 301 -32.93 54.01 26.71
CA PHE A 301 -31.53 53.79 27.05
C PHE A 301 -30.92 54.90 27.93
N SER A 302 -31.64 55.98 28.24
CA SER A 302 -31.13 57.03 29.14
C SER A 302 -30.94 56.55 30.59
N ALA A 303 -31.64 55.48 30.97
CA ALA A 303 -31.45 54.79 32.25
C ALA A 303 -30.16 53.94 32.29
N TYR A 304 -29.53 53.67 31.14
CA TYR A 304 -28.23 53.02 31.04
C TYR A 304 -27.17 54.07 30.76
N ASP A 305 -26.66 54.74 31.81
CA ASP A 305 -25.47 55.58 31.67
C ASP A 305 -24.30 54.70 31.22
N ARG A 306 -24.00 54.79 29.93
CA ARG A 306 -23.01 53.99 29.24
C ARG A 306 -21.62 54.13 29.85
N ALA A 307 -21.30 55.31 30.39
CA ALA A 307 -20.01 55.55 31.03
C ALA A 307 -19.91 54.80 32.36
N GLU A 308 -21.01 54.66 33.09
CA GLU A 308 -21.07 53.93 34.34
C GLU A 308 -21.07 52.41 34.10
N ALA A 309 -21.81 51.94 33.08
CA ALA A 309 -21.83 50.54 32.67
C ALA A 309 -20.50 50.03 32.09
N GLU A 310 -19.73 50.87 31.37
CA GLU A 310 -18.37 50.53 30.92
C GLU A 310 -17.39 50.50 32.09
N LYS A 311 -17.45 51.48 33.01
CA LYS A 311 -16.61 51.47 34.24
C LYS A 311 -16.87 50.25 35.11
N GLU A 312 -18.13 49.87 35.30
CA GLU A 312 -18.48 48.72 36.13
C GLU A 312 -18.07 47.40 35.48
N ARG A 313 -18.11 47.32 34.14
CA ARG A 313 -17.60 46.16 33.39
C ARG A 313 -16.08 46.04 33.50
N ASP A 314 -15.35 47.14 33.30
CA ASP A 314 -13.90 47.17 33.45
C ASP A 314 -13.52 46.80 34.88
N ARG A 315 -14.27 47.29 35.88
CA ARG A 315 -14.09 46.92 37.29
C ARG A 315 -14.32 45.43 37.53
N LEU A 316 -15.42 44.86 37.04
CA LEU A 316 -15.74 43.44 37.17
C LEU A 316 -14.73 42.54 36.45
N GLU A 317 -14.25 42.95 35.28
CA GLU A 317 -13.23 42.22 34.53
C GLU A 317 -11.88 42.25 35.26
N ASN A 318 -11.53 43.39 35.85
CA ASN A 318 -10.33 43.53 36.68
C ASN A 318 -10.44 42.73 37.99
N GLU A 319 -11.60 42.74 38.65
CA GLU A 319 -11.88 41.89 39.83
C GLU A 319 -11.83 40.39 39.47
N LYS A 320 -12.38 40.00 38.32
CA LYS A 320 -12.33 38.62 37.84
C LYS A 320 -10.90 38.20 37.53
N PHE A 321 -10.14 39.04 36.83
CA PHE A 321 -8.71 38.84 36.57
C PHE A 321 -7.93 38.70 37.88
N LEU A 322 -8.15 39.60 38.85
CA LEU A 322 -7.54 39.52 40.17
C LEU A 322 -7.92 38.24 40.91
N SER A 323 -9.19 37.82 40.89
CA SER A 323 -9.66 36.59 41.54
C SER A 323 -9.03 35.33 40.94
N GLN A 324 -8.90 35.30 39.61
CA GLN A 324 -8.37 34.16 38.86
C GLN A 324 -6.86 34.06 39.02
N ASN A 325 -6.17 35.20 39.17
CA ASN A 325 -4.72 35.26 39.30
C ASN A 325 -4.23 35.22 40.77
N MET A 326 -5.02 35.72 41.73
CA MET A 326 -4.71 35.66 43.18
C MET A 326 -5.13 34.33 43.82
N GLY A 327 -6.09 33.60 43.24
CA GLY A 327 -6.45 32.25 43.69
C GLY A 327 -5.31 31.22 43.56
N ASN A 328 -4.30 31.54 42.75
CA ASN A 328 -3.13 30.68 42.52
C ASN A 328 -1.86 31.14 43.27
N MET A 329 -1.94 32.19 44.10
CA MET A 329 -0.87 32.60 45.01
C MET A 329 -1.26 32.31 46.47
N SER A 330 -1.32 31.03 46.82
CA SER A 330 -1.22 30.65 48.23
C SER A 330 0.22 30.90 48.68
N LEU A 331 0.41 31.84 49.61
CA LEU A 331 1.66 32.08 50.31
C LEU A 331 2.10 30.79 51.01
N GLN A 332 3.06 30.07 50.43
CA GLN A 332 3.87 29.09 51.15
C GLN A 332 4.72 29.85 52.17
N ASN A 333 4.16 30.01 53.37
CA ASN A 333 4.92 30.34 54.57
C ASN A 333 5.77 29.13 54.95
N ASP A 334 6.97 29.01 54.36
CA ASP A 334 8.03 28.17 54.90
C ASP A 334 8.62 28.86 56.13
N ALA A 335 7.98 28.64 57.27
CA ALA A 335 8.60 28.87 58.56
C ALA A 335 9.77 27.89 58.73
N VAL A 336 10.98 28.39 58.49
CA VAL A 336 12.24 27.74 58.89
C VAL A 336 12.25 27.65 60.42
N ALA A 337 11.80 26.51 60.95
CA ALA A 337 12.02 26.13 62.33
C ALA A 337 13.44 25.58 62.46
N ALA A 338 14.33 26.44 62.96
CA ALA A 338 15.62 26.03 63.48
C ALA A 338 15.42 25.23 64.78
N GLN A 339 15.88 23.98 64.80
CA GLN A 339 16.45 23.30 65.97
C GLN A 339 17.55 22.35 65.52
#